data_AF-A0AAI9GQL2-F1
#
_entry.id   AF-A0AAI9GQL2-F1
#
_cell.length_a   1.000
_cell.length_b   1.000
_cell.length_c   1.000
_cell.angle_alpha   90.00
_cell.angle_beta   90.00
_cell.angle_gamma   90.00
#
_symmetry.space_group_name_H-M   'P 1'
#
loop_
_entity.id
_entity.type
_entity.pdbx_description
1 polymer ?
#
loop_
_entity_poly.entity_id
_entity_poly.type
_entity_poly.pdbx_seq_one_letter_code
_entity_poly.pdbx_strand_id
1 'polypeptide(L)'
;MTSKLTREKAQWLHDACEEAAAAGIKLTMNPNELLMFTSYALAAMGSEPVAYTDERNLGYIDRGRETAYLWGKQNSEAGDVPLYRHAQPASERDQVRIAHAEWSQATFGNVGPVGPLKHLSKEALEAAAEPGDLSEWADMQFLLWDGQRRAGITDDQITQAMIEKLAVNKQREWPEPKDGEPRLHIKEQPAPVVTFFRDGIEAAAKWIDKQREAYDSEHGWSDPDTGAFEFGNDAQRGYSSTLEELAEGIRALHPNVGNSPVITDRWIPVSEKLPERGDYLVSDGRDFDVQLFNGEQFIPGFVWEDKITHWMPLPVGPQEVKGE
;
A
#
# COMPACT_ATOMS: atom_id res chain seq x y z
N MET A 1 -34.92 -44.57 22.68
CA MET A 1 -36.09 -44.45 21.77
C MET A 1 -35.54 -44.01 20.42
N THR A 2 -35.63 -44.86 19.40
CA THR A 2 -35.29 -44.45 18.03
C THR A 2 -36.35 -43.48 17.53
N SER A 3 -35.96 -42.25 17.19
CA SER A 3 -36.87 -41.24 16.62
C SER A 3 -37.57 -41.81 15.38
N LYS A 4 -38.90 -41.70 15.31
CA LYS A 4 -39.72 -42.14 14.17
C LYS A 4 -39.74 -41.14 13.01
N LEU A 5 -39.14 -39.96 13.19
CA LEU A 5 -39.05 -38.94 12.14
C LEU A 5 -37.84 -39.26 11.26
N THR A 6 -38.09 -39.60 9.99
CA THR A 6 -37.04 -39.79 8.98
C THR A 6 -36.75 -38.47 8.26
N ARG A 7 -35.55 -38.31 7.69
CA ARG A 7 -35.18 -37.09 6.96
C ARG A 7 -36.14 -36.82 5.79
N GLU A 8 -36.52 -37.86 5.07
CA GLU A 8 -37.53 -37.79 4.00
C GLU A 8 -38.85 -37.20 4.50
N LYS A 9 -39.33 -37.63 5.67
CA LYS A 9 -40.55 -37.06 6.27
C LYS A 9 -40.35 -35.63 6.76
N ALA A 10 -39.15 -35.28 7.24
CA ALA A 10 -38.82 -33.89 7.58
C ALA A 10 -38.76 -33.00 6.32
N GLN A 11 -38.30 -33.53 5.19
CA GLN A 11 -38.27 -32.83 3.91
C GLN A 11 -39.68 -32.62 3.38
N TRP A 12 -40.54 -33.65 3.39
CA TRP A 12 -41.96 -33.49 3.03
C TRP A 12 -42.67 -32.43 3.85
N LEU A 13 -42.35 -32.34 5.15
CA LEU A 13 -42.89 -31.29 6.01
C LEU A 13 -42.36 -29.91 5.62
N HIS A 14 -41.07 -29.80 5.28
CA HIS A 14 -40.47 -28.54 4.83
C HIS A 14 -41.10 -28.04 3.52
N ASP A 15 -41.17 -28.92 2.50
CA ASP A 15 -41.73 -28.60 1.18
C ASP A 15 -43.21 -28.17 1.30
N ALA A 16 -43.99 -28.88 2.12
CA ALA A 16 -45.38 -28.52 2.39
C ALA A 16 -45.53 -27.15 3.07
N CYS A 17 -44.55 -26.73 3.88
CA CYS A 17 -44.55 -25.40 4.49
C CYS A 17 -44.17 -24.30 3.49
N GLU A 18 -43.25 -24.56 2.55
CA GLU A 18 -42.92 -23.62 1.48
C GLU A 18 -44.13 -23.38 0.59
N GLU A 19 -44.82 -24.44 0.18
CA GLU A 19 -46.05 -24.36 -0.61
C GLU A 19 -47.15 -23.59 0.13
N ALA A 20 -47.34 -23.86 1.43
CA ALA A 20 -48.33 -23.17 2.23
C ALA A 20 -48.01 -21.68 2.42
N ALA A 21 -46.74 -21.33 2.63
CA ALA A 21 -46.27 -19.95 2.73
C ALA A 21 -46.49 -19.20 1.40
N ALA A 22 -46.10 -19.81 0.28
CA ALA A 22 -46.25 -19.24 -1.06
C ALA A 22 -47.73 -19.05 -1.46
N ALA A 23 -48.60 -19.96 -1.06
CA ALA A 23 -50.04 -19.89 -1.34
C ALA A 23 -50.83 -19.05 -0.31
N GLY A 24 -50.17 -18.50 0.71
CA GLY A 24 -50.84 -17.73 1.78
C GLY A 24 -51.83 -18.57 2.61
N ILE A 25 -51.61 -19.88 2.69
CA ILE A 25 -52.49 -20.81 3.40
C ILE A 25 -52.29 -20.63 4.91
N LYS A 26 -53.39 -20.41 5.63
CA LYS A 26 -53.38 -20.27 7.09
C LYS A 26 -53.22 -21.64 7.76
N LEU A 27 -52.09 -21.84 8.42
CA LEU A 27 -51.82 -22.99 9.28
C LEU A 27 -51.96 -22.60 10.77
N THR A 28 -52.05 -23.61 11.65
CA THR A 28 -52.13 -23.40 13.11
C THR A 28 -50.86 -22.75 13.67
N MET A 29 -49.69 -23.09 13.11
CA MET A 29 -48.43 -22.38 13.32
C MET A 29 -48.14 -21.54 12.07
N ASN A 30 -47.52 -20.37 12.22
CA ASN A 30 -47.20 -19.54 11.07
C ASN A 30 -46.30 -20.33 10.09
N PRO A 31 -46.64 -20.39 8.78
CA PRO A 31 -45.83 -21.11 7.78
C PRO A 31 -44.35 -20.71 7.78
N ASN A 32 -44.03 -19.42 7.99
CA ASN A 32 -42.64 -18.95 8.04
C ASN A 32 -41.90 -19.41 9.31
N GLU A 33 -42.59 -19.48 10.46
CA GLU A 33 -42.01 -20.02 11.70
C GLU A 33 -41.79 -21.54 11.57
N LEU A 34 -42.74 -22.24 10.96
CA LEU A 34 -42.66 -23.68 10.74
C LEU A 34 -41.58 -24.05 9.69
N LEU A 35 -41.35 -23.19 8.70
CA LEU A 35 -40.21 -23.29 7.79
C LEU A 35 -38.89 -23.24 8.55
N MET A 36 -38.71 -22.31 9.48
CA MET A 36 -37.49 -22.27 10.31
C MET A 36 -37.28 -23.57 11.10
N PHE A 37 -38.33 -24.08 11.74
CA PHE A 37 -38.24 -25.33 12.50
C PHE A 37 -37.88 -26.54 11.64
N THR A 38 -38.48 -26.67 10.46
CA THR A 38 -38.18 -27.78 9.55
C THR A 38 -36.78 -27.67 8.95
N SER A 39 -36.31 -26.45 8.65
CA SER A 39 -34.92 -26.19 8.25
C SER A 39 -33.92 -26.62 9.34
N TYR A 40 -34.15 -26.24 10.60
CA TYR A 40 -33.30 -26.65 11.71
C TYR A 40 -33.30 -28.17 11.93
N ALA A 41 -34.48 -28.81 11.84
CA ALA A 41 -34.58 -30.26 11.96
C ALA A 41 -33.82 -30.98 10.83
N LEU A 42 -33.94 -30.51 9.60
CA LEU A 42 -33.21 -31.05 8.45
C LEU A 42 -31.69 -30.84 8.56
N ALA A 43 -31.26 -29.67 9.06
CA ALA A 43 -29.84 -29.40 9.33
C ALA A 43 -29.29 -30.33 10.42
N ALA A 44 -30.01 -30.49 11.53
CA ALA A 44 -29.63 -31.38 12.63
C ALA A 44 -29.59 -32.87 12.21
N MET A 45 -30.43 -33.28 11.25
CA MET A 45 -30.40 -34.64 10.70
C MET A 45 -29.25 -34.89 9.71
N GLY A 46 -28.54 -33.83 9.29
CA GLY A 46 -27.37 -33.91 8.42
C GLY A 46 -26.03 -33.73 9.14
N SER A 47 -26.03 -33.32 10.41
CA SER A 47 -24.85 -32.85 11.13
C SER A 47 -23.98 -33.94 11.77
N GLU A 48 -24.38 -35.22 11.72
CA GLU A 48 -23.51 -36.32 12.10
C GLU A 48 -22.75 -36.89 10.88
N PRO A 49 -21.42 -37.03 10.96
CA PRO A 49 -20.64 -37.66 9.90
C PRO A 49 -20.99 -39.14 9.76
N VAL A 50 -21.05 -39.62 8.52
CA VAL A 50 -21.31 -41.02 8.17
C VAL A 50 -20.04 -41.87 8.13
N ALA A 51 -18.89 -41.22 7.92
CA ALA A 51 -17.57 -41.82 7.93
C ALA A 51 -16.52 -40.73 8.20
N TYR A 52 -15.29 -41.16 8.43
CA TYR A 52 -14.13 -40.30 8.61
C TYR A 52 -13.01 -40.74 7.67
N THR A 53 -12.14 -39.81 7.30
CA THR A 53 -10.91 -40.06 6.53
C THR A 53 -9.81 -39.09 6.96
N ASP A 54 -8.66 -39.07 6.30
CA ASP A 54 -7.61 -38.06 6.53
C ASP A 54 -7.29 -37.26 5.26
N GLU A 55 -6.64 -36.11 5.43
CA GLU A 55 -6.25 -35.23 4.34
C GLU A 55 -5.37 -35.92 3.28
N ARG A 56 -4.56 -36.90 3.70
CA ARG A 56 -3.69 -37.65 2.77
C ARG A 56 -4.53 -38.52 1.83
N ASN A 57 -5.55 -39.19 2.36
CA ASN A 57 -6.47 -39.99 1.56
C ASN A 57 -7.28 -39.13 0.60
N LEU A 58 -7.74 -37.95 1.02
CA LEU A 58 -8.40 -36.99 0.13
C LEU A 58 -7.47 -36.51 -0.99
N GLY A 59 -6.21 -36.18 -0.65
CA GLY A 59 -5.20 -35.79 -1.63
C GLY A 59 -4.87 -36.88 -2.65
N TYR A 60 -5.04 -38.17 -2.31
CA TYR A 60 -4.90 -39.25 -3.29
C TYR A 60 -6.09 -39.33 -4.25
N ILE A 61 -7.32 -39.14 -3.76
CA ILE A 61 -8.52 -39.11 -4.61
C ILE A 61 -8.45 -37.93 -5.59
N ASP A 62 -8.07 -36.75 -5.11
CA ASP A 62 -7.91 -35.54 -5.93
C ASP A 62 -6.89 -35.75 -7.08
N ARG A 63 -5.86 -36.57 -6.84
CA ARG A 63 -4.86 -36.97 -7.84
C ARG A 63 -5.29 -38.15 -8.72
N GLY A 64 -6.57 -38.53 -8.72
CA GLY A 64 -7.15 -39.54 -9.60
C GLY A 64 -7.09 -40.97 -9.08
N ARG A 65 -6.79 -41.20 -7.79
CA ARG A 65 -6.91 -42.54 -7.21
C ARG A 65 -8.39 -42.90 -7.08
N GLU A 66 -8.76 -44.11 -7.52
CA GLU A 66 -10.16 -44.56 -7.50
C GLU A 66 -10.70 -44.91 -6.10
N THR A 67 -9.82 -45.14 -5.12
CA THR A 67 -10.20 -45.63 -3.78
C THR A 67 -9.40 -44.93 -2.67
N ALA A 68 -10.04 -44.74 -1.52
CA ALA A 68 -9.44 -44.18 -0.30
C ALA A 68 -9.95 -44.93 0.94
N TYR A 69 -9.18 -44.88 2.02
CA TYR A 69 -9.58 -45.47 3.28
C TYR A 69 -10.60 -44.60 4.01
N LEU A 70 -11.69 -45.24 4.43
CA LEU A 70 -12.73 -44.65 5.26
C LEU A 70 -12.86 -45.48 6.54
N TRP A 71 -13.15 -44.82 7.66
CA TRP A 71 -13.39 -45.50 8.92
C TRP A 71 -14.58 -44.92 9.68
N GLY A 72 -15.13 -45.74 10.58
CA GLY A 72 -16.24 -45.33 11.44
C GLY A 72 -15.76 -44.50 12.63
N LYS A 73 -16.71 -43.81 13.27
CA LYS A 73 -16.51 -42.93 14.45
C LYS A 73 -15.68 -43.56 15.58
N GLN A 74 -15.77 -44.87 15.79
CA GLN A 74 -15.01 -45.57 16.82
C GLN A 74 -13.49 -45.60 16.57
N ASN A 75 -13.07 -45.40 15.32
CA ASN A 75 -11.68 -45.40 14.89
C ASN A 75 -11.21 -43.98 14.50
N SER A 76 -12.04 -42.96 14.69
CA SER A 76 -11.68 -41.59 14.31
C SER A 76 -10.83 -40.92 15.39
N GLU A 77 -9.84 -40.15 14.97
CA GLU A 77 -8.96 -39.35 15.81
C GLU A 77 -9.23 -37.84 15.66
N ALA A 78 -8.72 -37.06 16.60
CA ALA A 78 -8.77 -35.60 16.52
C ALA A 78 -7.88 -35.12 15.36
N GLY A 79 -8.50 -34.63 14.28
CA GLY A 79 -7.82 -34.20 13.06
C GLY A 79 -8.27 -34.94 11.81
N ASP A 80 -9.07 -35.99 11.94
CA ASP A 80 -9.71 -36.65 10.81
C ASP A 80 -10.77 -35.77 10.14
N VAL A 81 -10.90 -35.92 8.82
CA VAL A 81 -11.90 -35.23 8.02
C VAL A 81 -13.24 -35.97 8.11
N PRO A 82 -14.28 -35.34 8.69
CA PRO A 82 -15.62 -35.92 8.73
C PRO A 82 -16.27 -35.90 7.34
N LEU A 83 -16.79 -37.05 6.90
CA LEU A 83 -17.56 -37.18 5.67
C LEU A 83 -19.04 -37.26 5.99
N TYR A 84 -19.84 -36.45 5.31
CA TYR A 84 -21.27 -36.35 5.51
C TYR A 84 -22.02 -36.93 4.33
N ARG A 85 -23.21 -37.51 4.57
CA ARG A 85 -24.05 -38.07 3.51
C ARG A 85 -24.52 -37.04 2.50
N HIS A 86 -24.64 -35.79 2.95
CA HIS A 86 -25.07 -34.65 2.16
C HIS A 86 -24.11 -33.50 2.43
N ALA A 87 -23.98 -32.60 1.46
CA ALA A 87 -23.31 -31.32 1.68
C ALA A 87 -23.92 -30.67 2.92
N GLN A 88 -23.08 -30.27 3.88
CA GLN A 88 -23.57 -29.49 5.00
C GLN A 88 -24.12 -28.17 4.43
N PRO A 89 -25.25 -27.67 4.95
CA PRO A 89 -25.65 -26.31 4.63
C PRO A 89 -24.47 -25.39 4.94
N ALA A 90 -24.26 -24.37 4.11
CA ALA A 90 -23.29 -23.34 4.39
C ALA A 90 -23.58 -22.79 5.80
N SER A 91 -22.55 -22.34 6.51
CA SER A 91 -22.75 -21.82 7.86
C SER A 91 -23.81 -20.70 7.85
N GLU A 92 -24.51 -20.45 8.95
CA GLU A 92 -25.49 -19.35 9.01
C GLU A 92 -24.87 -18.02 8.55
N ARG A 93 -23.58 -17.80 8.84
CA ARG A 93 -22.79 -16.66 8.36
C ARG A 93 -22.66 -16.62 6.83
N ASP A 94 -22.42 -17.76 6.19
CA ASP A 94 -22.32 -17.86 4.73
C ASP A 94 -23.68 -17.66 4.07
N GLN A 95 -24.76 -18.17 4.68
CA GLN A 95 -26.12 -17.92 4.21
C GLN A 95 -26.47 -16.43 4.25
N VAL A 96 -26.15 -15.75 5.36
CA VAL A 96 -26.31 -14.29 5.49
C VAL A 96 -25.49 -13.55 4.43
N ARG A 97 -24.26 -13.96 4.17
CA ARG A 97 -23.39 -13.37 3.14
C ARG A 97 -23.98 -13.53 1.73
N ILE A 98 -24.52 -14.70 1.41
CA ILE A 98 -25.19 -14.96 0.11
C ILE A 98 -26.44 -14.09 -0.03
N ALA A 99 -27.34 -14.11 0.96
CA ALA A 99 -28.57 -13.32 0.94
C ALA A 99 -28.27 -11.81 0.82
N HIS A 100 -27.25 -11.34 1.54
CA HIS A 100 -26.79 -9.95 1.44
C HIS A 100 -26.29 -9.61 0.02
N ALA A 101 -25.50 -10.50 -0.59
CA ALA A 101 -25.00 -10.29 -1.95
C ALA A 101 -26.14 -10.22 -2.99
N GLU A 102 -27.14 -11.08 -2.87
CA GLU A 102 -28.33 -11.08 -3.72
C GLU A 102 -29.15 -9.79 -3.56
N TRP A 103 -29.43 -9.39 -2.31
CA TRP A 103 -30.14 -8.15 -2.00
C TRP A 103 -29.37 -6.90 -2.49
N SER A 104 -28.06 -6.83 -2.25
CA SER A 104 -27.21 -5.72 -2.71
C SER A 104 -27.19 -5.63 -4.24
N GLN A 105 -27.12 -6.76 -4.92
CA GLN A 105 -27.18 -6.81 -6.39
C GLN A 105 -28.54 -6.34 -6.92
N ALA A 106 -29.65 -6.76 -6.30
CA ALA A 106 -30.99 -6.35 -6.69
C ALA A 106 -31.25 -4.85 -6.42
N THR A 107 -30.72 -4.32 -5.31
CA THR A 107 -30.97 -2.95 -4.86
C THR A 107 -30.10 -1.92 -5.58
N PHE A 108 -28.79 -2.20 -5.69
CA PHE A 108 -27.82 -1.23 -6.19
C PHE A 108 -27.31 -1.55 -7.60
N GLY A 109 -27.67 -2.72 -8.16
CA GLY A 109 -27.24 -3.14 -9.49
C GLY A 109 -25.74 -3.40 -9.59
N ASN A 110 -25.23 -3.34 -10.83
CA ASN A 110 -23.85 -3.64 -11.16
C ASN A 110 -22.92 -2.43 -10.97
N VAL A 111 -22.68 -2.06 -9.71
CA VAL A 111 -21.70 -1.03 -9.31
C VAL A 111 -20.39 -1.66 -8.83
N GLY A 112 -19.29 -0.90 -8.97
CA GLY A 112 -17.95 -1.35 -8.56
C GLY A 112 -17.68 -1.26 -7.06
N PRO A 113 -16.50 -1.72 -6.60
CA PRO A 113 -16.18 -1.89 -5.16
C PRO A 113 -15.94 -0.58 -4.40
N VAL A 114 -15.67 0.53 -5.10
CA VAL A 114 -15.27 1.81 -4.47
C VAL A 114 -16.36 2.42 -3.59
N GLY A 115 -17.63 2.27 -3.99
CA GLY A 115 -18.77 2.80 -3.22
C GLY A 115 -18.87 2.19 -1.82
N PRO A 116 -19.00 0.85 -1.72
CA PRO A 116 -19.01 0.14 -0.44
C PRO A 116 -17.76 0.42 0.42
N LEU A 117 -16.57 0.54 -0.18
CA LEU A 117 -15.35 0.83 0.57
C LEU A 117 -15.32 2.26 1.14
N LYS A 118 -15.84 3.25 0.42
CA LYS A 118 -16.00 4.62 0.96
C LYS A 118 -17.04 4.66 2.08
N HIS A 119 -18.08 3.84 1.98
CA HIS A 119 -19.09 3.72 3.02
C HIS A 119 -18.49 3.03 4.26
N LEU A 120 -17.70 1.98 4.09
CA LEU A 120 -17.00 1.28 5.17
C LEU A 120 -16.15 2.23 6.02
N SER A 121 -15.51 3.24 5.42
CA SER A 121 -14.79 4.28 6.18
C SER A 121 -15.67 5.08 7.15
N LYS A 122 -16.96 5.26 6.84
CA LYS A 122 -17.91 5.97 7.70
C LYS A 122 -18.39 5.07 8.84
N GLU A 123 -18.82 3.85 8.51
CA GLU A 123 -19.26 2.86 9.51
C GLU A 123 -18.14 2.52 10.51
N ALA A 124 -16.87 2.53 10.07
CA ALA A 124 -15.74 2.38 10.98
C ALA A 124 -15.62 3.51 12.00
N LEU A 125 -16.03 4.74 11.67
CA LEU A 125 -16.06 5.87 12.61
C LEU A 125 -17.27 5.77 13.55
N GLU A 126 -18.41 5.30 13.06
CA GLU A 126 -19.63 5.06 13.85
C GLU A 126 -19.39 3.94 14.88
N ALA A 127 -18.84 2.80 14.45
CA ALA A 127 -18.41 1.71 15.33
C ALA A 127 -17.33 2.14 16.35
N ALA A 128 -16.43 3.05 15.98
CA ALA A 128 -15.42 3.59 16.91
C ALA A 128 -16.04 4.51 17.98
N ALA A 129 -17.11 5.24 17.64
CA ALA A 129 -17.85 6.06 18.59
C ALA A 129 -18.71 5.22 19.54
N GLU A 130 -19.31 4.14 19.04
CA GLU A 130 -20.21 3.26 19.80
C GLU A 130 -19.80 1.78 19.70
N PRO A 131 -18.65 1.37 20.27
CA PRO A 131 -18.11 0.02 20.08
C PRO A 131 -18.98 -1.11 20.66
N GLY A 132 -19.95 -0.77 21.51
CA GLY A 132 -20.93 -1.70 22.06
C GLY A 132 -22.15 -1.94 21.17
N ASP A 133 -22.34 -1.15 20.11
CA ASP A 133 -23.43 -1.36 19.17
C ASP A 133 -23.04 -2.39 18.11
N LEU A 134 -23.70 -3.55 18.14
CA LEU A 134 -23.42 -4.65 17.23
C LEU A 134 -23.88 -4.38 15.79
N SER A 135 -24.82 -3.45 15.54
CA SER A 135 -25.22 -3.13 14.16
C SER A 135 -24.09 -2.48 13.38
N GLU A 136 -23.32 -1.60 14.00
CA GLU A 136 -22.19 -0.91 13.35
C GLU A 136 -21.11 -1.90 12.89
N TRP A 137 -20.85 -2.94 13.70
CA TRP A 137 -19.96 -4.04 13.30
C TRP A 137 -20.53 -4.88 12.16
N ALA A 138 -21.85 -5.08 12.14
CA ALA A 138 -22.52 -5.81 11.07
C ALA A 138 -22.47 -5.02 9.74
N ASP A 139 -22.69 -3.70 9.78
CA ASP A 139 -22.60 -2.83 8.61
C ASP A 139 -21.18 -2.83 8.01
N MET A 140 -20.14 -2.75 8.84
CA MET A 140 -18.77 -2.95 8.38
C MET A 140 -18.57 -4.31 7.70
N GLN A 141 -19.14 -5.39 8.24
CA GLN A 141 -19.00 -6.72 7.68
C GLN A 141 -19.69 -6.85 6.32
N PHE A 142 -20.91 -6.31 6.18
CA PHE A 142 -21.67 -6.28 4.95
C PHE A 142 -20.96 -5.48 3.85
N LEU A 143 -20.47 -4.28 4.17
CA LEU A 143 -19.76 -3.43 3.22
C LEU A 143 -18.42 -4.03 2.78
N LEU A 144 -17.70 -4.69 3.69
CA LEU A 144 -16.47 -5.40 3.34
C LEU A 144 -16.74 -6.57 2.38
N TRP A 145 -17.76 -7.38 2.65
CA TRP A 145 -18.16 -8.48 1.76
C TRP A 145 -18.59 -7.96 0.38
N ASP A 146 -19.37 -6.87 0.33
CA ASP A 146 -19.81 -6.31 -0.95
C ASP A 146 -18.64 -5.75 -1.75
N GLY A 147 -17.72 -5.05 -1.09
CA GLY A 147 -16.49 -4.54 -1.70
C GLY A 147 -15.64 -5.67 -2.29
N GLN A 148 -15.44 -6.77 -1.54
CA GLN A 148 -14.70 -7.95 -2.02
C GLN A 148 -15.37 -8.60 -3.23
N ARG A 149 -16.67 -8.89 -3.11
CA ARG A 149 -17.46 -9.52 -4.20
C ARG A 149 -17.42 -8.68 -5.47
N ARG A 150 -17.64 -7.36 -5.37
CA ARG A 150 -17.62 -6.45 -6.52
C ARG A 150 -16.23 -6.26 -7.12
N ALA A 151 -15.17 -6.51 -6.36
CA ALA A 151 -13.79 -6.57 -6.85
C ALA A 151 -13.43 -7.93 -7.49
N GLY A 152 -14.34 -8.92 -7.47
CA GLY A 152 -14.08 -10.27 -7.97
C GLY A 152 -13.13 -11.08 -7.09
N ILE A 153 -12.95 -10.70 -5.83
CA ILE A 153 -12.06 -11.40 -4.89
C ILE A 153 -12.79 -12.61 -4.34
N THR A 154 -12.20 -13.80 -4.52
CA THR A 154 -12.74 -15.05 -3.98
C THR A 154 -12.35 -15.24 -2.52
N ASP A 155 -13.08 -16.10 -1.81
CA ASP A 155 -12.80 -16.43 -0.41
C ASP A 155 -11.41 -17.08 -0.24
N ASP A 156 -11.00 -17.93 -1.19
CA ASP A 156 -9.66 -18.52 -1.19
C ASP A 156 -8.57 -17.47 -1.38
N GLN A 157 -8.78 -16.52 -2.31
CA GLN A 157 -7.82 -15.45 -2.58
C GLN A 157 -7.61 -14.55 -1.35
N ILE A 158 -8.69 -14.11 -0.71
CA ILE A 158 -8.57 -13.25 0.47
C ILE A 158 -8.02 -14.03 1.67
N THR A 159 -8.41 -15.30 1.83
CA THR A 159 -7.89 -16.15 2.92
C THR A 159 -6.38 -16.34 2.78
N GLN A 160 -5.90 -16.66 1.58
CA GLN A 160 -4.47 -16.80 1.31
C GLN A 160 -3.73 -15.47 1.55
N ALA A 161 -4.26 -14.35 1.07
CA ALA A 161 -3.68 -13.03 1.30
C ALA A 161 -3.63 -12.67 2.80
N MET A 162 -4.64 -13.06 3.58
CA MET A 162 -4.67 -12.88 5.05
C MET A 162 -3.59 -13.72 5.74
N ILE A 163 -3.40 -14.99 5.33
CA ILE A 163 -2.36 -15.88 5.87
C ILE A 163 -0.97 -15.29 5.63
N GLU A 164 -0.69 -14.89 4.40
CA GLU A 164 0.59 -14.27 4.02
C GLU A 164 0.82 -12.95 4.75
N LYS A 165 -0.21 -12.10 4.82
CA LYS A 165 -0.13 -10.82 5.52
C LYS A 165 0.08 -11.00 7.02
N LEU A 166 -0.54 -11.99 7.64
CA LEU A 166 -0.35 -12.31 9.05
C LEU A 166 1.09 -12.77 9.33
N ALA A 167 1.66 -13.60 8.47
CA ALA A 167 3.06 -14.02 8.58
C ALA A 167 4.02 -12.82 8.55
N VAL A 168 3.82 -11.89 7.60
CA VAL A 168 4.58 -10.63 7.53
C VAL A 168 4.39 -9.78 8.78
N ASN A 169 3.15 -9.63 9.28
CA ASN A 169 2.85 -8.79 10.45
C ASN A 169 3.49 -9.34 11.73
N LYS A 170 3.60 -10.66 11.89
CA LYS A 170 4.27 -11.31 13.03
C LYS A 170 5.78 -11.07 13.07
N GLN A 171 6.39 -10.74 11.95
CA GLN A 171 7.83 -10.46 11.84
C GLN A 171 8.18 -8.97 12.05
N ARG A 172 7.17 -8.10 12.19
CA ARG A 172 7.38 -6.65 12.35
C ARG A 172 7.58 -6.26 13.80
N GLU A 173 8.28 -5.16 13.99
CA GLU A 173 8.33 -4.47 15.27
C GLU A 173 7.14 -3.52 15.41
N TRP A 174 6.58 -3.45 16.62
CA TRP A 174 5.40 -2.67 16.94
C TRP A 174 5.69 -1.76 18.13
N PRO A 175 5.22 -0.50 18.12
CA PRO A 175 5.39 0.40 19.25
C PRO A 175 4.56 -0.05 20.45
N GLU A 176 4.89 0.51 21.63
CA GLU A 176 4.18 0.25 22.88
C GLU A 176 2.67 0.49 22.75
N PRO A 177 1.85 -0.34 23.42
CA PRO A 177 0.42 -0.20 23.40
C PRO A 177 -0.11 1.17 23.86
N LYS A 178 -0.87 1.84 22.98
CA LYS A 178 -1.74 2.98 23.33
C LYS A 178 -3.19 2.61 23.04
N ASP A 179 -4.08 3.01 23.95
CA ASP A 179 -5.52 2.82 23.83
C ASP A 179 -6.13 3.90 22.93
N GLY A 180 -7.16 3.56 22.16
CA GLY A 180 -7.86 4.48 21.24
C GLY A 180 -7.09 4.92 19.98
N GLU A 181 -5.79 4.66 19.89
CA GLU A 181 -4.94 5.14 18.79
C GLU A 181 -4.52 4.03 17.80
N PRO A 182 -4.55 4.27 16.48
CA PRO A 182 -4.03 3.33 15.49
C PRO A 182 -2.55 3.01 15.73
N ARG A 183 -2.20 1.73 15.70
CA ARG A 183 -0.81 1.29 15.80
C ARG A 183 -0.24 0.99 14.43
N LEU A 184 0.79 1.74 14.06
CA LEU A 184 1.55 1.50 12.86
C LEU A 184 2.81 0.72 13.23
N HIS A 185 3.11 -0.32 12.46
CA HIS A 185 4.39 -1.02 12.55
C HIS A 185 5.55 -0.01 12.44
N ILE A 186 6.61 -0.26 13.21
CA ILE A 186 7.85 0.50 13.09
C ILE A 186 8.42 0.15 11.72
N LYS A 187 8.38 1.12 10.82
CA LYS A 187 9.24 1.08 9.64
C LYS A 187 10.64 1.33 10.19
N GLU A 188 11.62 0.50 9.85
CA GLU A 188 13.01 0.92 10.00
C GLU A 188 13.07 2.33 9.40
N GLN A 189 13.42 3.31 10.23
CA GLN A 189 13.77 4.59 9.66
C GLN A 189 14.87 4.26 8.66
N PRO A 190 14.79 4.71 7.39
CA PRO A 190 16.00 4.74 6.59
C PRO A 190 17.05 5.40 7.49
N ALA A 191 18.23 4.76 7.61
CA ALA A 191 19.36 5.25 8.42
C ALA A 191 19.33 6.76 8.40
N PRO A 192 19.37 7.45 9.57
CA PRO A 192 18.98 8.84 9.72
C PRO A 192 19.41 9.54 8.46
N VAL A 193 18.45 10.03 7.66
CA VAL A 193 18.78 10.69 6.40
C VAL A 193 19.78 11.73 6.81
N VAL A 194 21.05 11.43 6.61
CA VAL A 194 22.10 12.34 6.93
C VAL A 194 21.71 13.49 6.03
N THR A 195 21.57 14.65 6.66
CA THR A 195 21.23 15.90 6.01
C THR A 195 22.36 16.33 5.06
N PHE A 196 23.08 15.40 4.42
CA PHE A 196 24.19 15.57 3.47
C PHE A 196 23.88 16.67 2.45
N PHE A 197 22.62 16.82 2.03
CA PHE A 197 22.21 17.90 1.14
C PHE A 197 22.30 19.29 1.82
N ARG A 198 21.76 19.45 3.03
CA ARG A 198 21.85 20.70 3.82
C ARG A 198 23.26 20.96 4.31
N ASP A 199 23.88 19.95 4.92
CA ASP A 199 25.20 20.05 5.51
C ASP A 199 26.29 20.22 4.44
N GLY A 200 26.09 19.64 3.25
CA GLY A 200 26.94 19.79 2.08
C GLY A 200 26.82 21.16 1.41
N ILE A 201 25.60 21.68 1.23
CA ILE A 201 25.37 23.06 0.76
C ILE A 201 26.04 24.07 1.68
N GLU A 202 25.83 23.91 3.00
CA GLU A 202 26.41 24.80 4.00
C GLU A 202 27.95 24.68 4.06
N ALA A 203 28.49 23.46 3.96
CA ALA A 203 29.93 23.23 3.92
C ALA A 203 30.60 23.80 2.65
N ALA A 204 29.94 23.68 1.49
CA ALA A 204 30.44 24.23 0.23
C ALA A 204 30.43 25.76 0.26
N ALA A 205 29.36 26.38 0.74
CA ALA A 205 29.30 27.84 0.88
C ALA A 205 30.36 28.36 1.86
N LYS A 206 30.55 27.69 3.01
CA LYS A 206 31.62 28.04 3.98
C LYS A 206 33.02 27.86 3.41
N TRP A 207 33.23 26.87 2.55
CA TRP A 207 34.52 26.69 1.89
C TRP A 207 34.82 27.87 0.96
N ILE A 208 33.82 28.36 0.21
CA ILE A 208 33.96 29.55 -0.65
C ILE A 208 34.18 30.82 0.17
N ASP A 209 33.44 31.02 1.28
CA ASP A 209 33.68 32.15 2.20
C ASP A 209 35.15 32.16 2.64
N LYS A 210 35.69 30.99 3.01
CA LYS A 210 37.08 30.88 3.46
C LYS A 210 38.08 31.18 2.34
N GLN A 211 37.77 30.82 1.08
CA GLN A 211 38.60 31.23 -0.05
C GLN A 211 38.56 32.75 -0.25
N ARG A 212 37.39 33.37 -0.11
CA ARG A 212 37.24 34.82 -0.18
C ARG A 212 38.01 35.51 0.94
N GLU A 213 37.84 35.08 2.18
CA GLU A 213 38.57 35.64 3.34
C GLU A 213 40.08 35.55 3.19
N ALA A 214 40.59 34.43 2.67
CA ALA A 214 42.02 34.25 2.40
C ALA A 214 42.50 35.20 1.29
N TYR A 215 41.72 35.33 0.21
CA TYR A 215 42.01 36.24 -0.90
C TYR A 215 42.00 37.71 -0.46
N ASP A 216 40.97 38.10 0.29
CA ASP A 216 40.77 39.43 0.86
C ASP A 216 41.90 39.80 1.82
N SER A 217 42.36 38.86 2.66
CA SER A 217 43.49 39.08 3.57
C SER A 217 44.82 39.28 2.83
N GLU A 218 44.97 38.68 1.64
CA GLU A 218 46.19 38.77 0.84
C GLU A 218 46.21 40.01 -0.07
N HIS A 219 45.06 40.38 -0.64
CA HIS A 219 44.97 41.39 -1.70
C HIS A 219 44.22 42.67 -1.29
N GLY A 220 43.49 42.62 -0.18
CA GLY A 220 42.75 43.75 0.35
C GLY A 220 43.45 44.43 1.50
N TRP A 221 43.02 45.65 1.78
CA TRP A 221 43.49 46.44 2.91
C TRP A 221 42.34 47.26 3.48
N SER A 222 42.43 47.62 4.76
CA SER A 222 41.50 48.57 5.37
C SER A 222 42.13 49.96 5.31
N ASP A 223 41.44 50.90 4.67
CA ASP A 223 41.81 52.31 4.70
C ASP A 223 41.81 52.79 6.17
N PRO A 224 42.95 53.27 6.71
CA PRO A 224 43.05 53.71 8.09
C PRO A 224 42.16 54.91 8.45
N ASP A 225 41.81 55.73 7.45
CA ASP A 225 41.08 56.99 7.64
C ASP A 225 39.56 56.80 7.53
N THR A 226 39.12 55.87 6.68
CA THR A 226 37.69 55.62 6.43
C THR A 226 37.18 54.30 7.02
N GLY A 227 38.08 53.37 7.34
CA GLY A 227 37.75 52.00 7.73
C GLY A 227 37.16 51.16 6.60
N ALA A 228 37.14 51.67 5.37
CA ALA A 228 36.63 50.95 4.21
C ALA A 228 37.61 49.84 3.80
N PHE A 229 37.06 48.67 3.49
CA PHE A 229 37.84 47.59 2.91
C PHE A 229 37.98 47.81 1.40
N GLU A 230 39.22 47.91 0.92
CA GLU A 230 39.54 48.23 -0.47
C GLU A 230 40.49 47.21 -1.08
N PHE A 231 40.56 47.20 -2.41
CA PHE A 231 41.48 46.39 -3.19
C PHE A 231 42.33 47.27 -4.10
N GLY A 232 43.51 46.80 -4.48
CA GLY A 232 44.45 47.54 -5.31
C GLY A 232 43.99 47.79 -6.76
N ASN A 233 43.01 47.04 -7.25
CA ASN A 233 42.38 47.27 -8.55
C ASN A 233 40.96 46.67 -8.61
N ASP A 234 40.21 47.07 -9.64
CA ASP A 234 38.82 46.62 -9.86
C ASP A 234 38.71 45.12 -10.16
N ALA A 235 39.75 44.50 -10.74
CA ALA A 235 39.74 43.06 -11.01
C ALA A 235 39.79 42.24 -9.72
N GLN A 236 40.59 42.67 -8.74
CA GLN A 236 40.66 42.05 -7.41
C GLN A 236 39.35 42.20 -6.65
N ARG A 237 38.76 43.40 -6.69
CA ARG A 237 37.43 43.66 -6.12
C ARG A 237 36.35 42.78 -6.75
N GLY A 238 36.35 42.69 -8.09
CA GLY A 238 35.41 41.87 -8.85
C GLY A 238 35.53 40.38 -8.54
N TYR A 239 36.74 39.88 -8.32
CA TYR A 239 36.97 38.49 -7.93
C TYR A 239 36.39 38.16 -6.55
N SER A 240 36.64 39.01 -5.54
CA SER A 240 36.07 38.84 -4.20
C SER A 240 34.53 38.89 -4.21
N SER A 241 33.95 39.83 -4.96
CA SER A 241 32.49 39.94 -5.17
C SER A 241 31.90 38.69 -5.83
N THR A 242 32.63 38.09 -6.77
CA THR A 242 32.18 36.86 -7.45
C THR A 242 32.15 35.66 -6.48
N LEU A 243 33.13 35.55 -5.58
CA LEU A 243 33.15 34.50 -4.56
C LEU A 243 32.00 34.65 -3.57
N GLU A 244 31.64 35.89 -3.21
CA GLU A 244 30.46 36.19 -2.39
C GLU A 244 29.17 35.73 -3.07
N GLU A 245 28.94 36.15 -4.31
CA GLU A 245 27.76 35.77 -5.09
C GLU A 245 27.64 34.25 -5.27
N LEU A 246 28.77 33.54 -5.45
CA LEU A 246 28.80 32.09 -5.54
C LEU A 246 28.40 31.41 -4.21
N ALA A 247 28.91 31.89 -3.08
CA ALA A 247 28.56 31.36 -1.77
C ALA A 247 27.07 31.57 -1.45
N GLU A 248 26.52 32.74 -1.78
CA GLU A 248 25.09 33.04 -1.65
C GLU A 248 24.23 32.20 -2.60
N GLY A 249 24.66 32.04 -3.85
CA GLY A 249 23.97 31.20 -4.84
C GLY A 249 23.88 29.74 -4.40
N ILE A 250 24.94 29.20 -3.79
CA ILE A 250 24.92 27.85 -3.22
C ILE A 250 23.96 27.77 -2.03
N ARG A 251 23.97 28.74 -1.11
CA ARG A 251 23.02 28.79 0.01
C ARG A 251 21.56 28.89 -0.46
N ALA A 252 21.31 29.57 -1.57
CA ALA A 252 19.98 29.69 -2.16
C ALA A 252 19.42 28.36 -2.71
N LEU A 253 20.27 27.34 -2.92
CA LEU A 253 19.83 25.97 -3.24
C LEU A 253 19.22 25.24 -2.03
N HIS A 254 19.27 25.85 -0.83
CA HIS A 254 18.71 25.26 0.37
C HIS A 254 17.16 25.19 0.31
N PRO A 255 16.54 24.01 0.53
CA PRO A 255 15.13 23.77 0.22
C PRO A 255 14.10 24.48 1.13
N ASN A 256 14.57 25.28 2.11
CA ASN A 256 13.71 26.08 3.00
C ASN A 256 13.75 27.59 2.70
N VAL A 257 14.37 28.04 1.60
CA VAL A 257 14.21 29.44 1.15
C VAL A 257 12.85 29.57 0.46
N GLY A 258 11.84 29.90 1.28
CA GLY A 258 10.48 30.21 0.83
C GLY A 258 10.44 31.45 -0.05
N ASN A 259 10.76 31.29 -1.33
CA ASN A 259 10.29 32.01 -2.50
C ASN A 259 11.18 31.61 -3.66
N SER A 260 10.72 30.65 -4.47
CA SER A 260 11.35 30.30 -5.74
C SER A 260 11.50 31.54 -6.64
N PRO A 261 12.69 31.86 -7.15
CA PRO A 261 12.83 32.31 -8.51
C PRO A 261 12.85 31.06 -9.40
N VAL A 262 11.96 31.05 -10.38
CA VAL A 262 11.83 30.05 -11.44
C VAL A 262 13.19 29.79 -12.10
N ILE A 263 13.76 28.59 -11.94
CA ILE A 263 14.81 28.03 -12.82
C ILE A 263 14.50 26.54 -13.07
N THR A 264 13.34 26.26 -13.66
CA THR A 264 12.99 24.90 -14.16
C THR A 264 13.31 24.72 -15.65
N ASP A 265 13.72 25.78 -16.35
CA ASP A 265 13.81 25.77 -17.83
C ASP A 265 15.19 25.36 -18.38
N ARG A 266 16.09 24.79 -17.57
CA ARG A 266 17.45 24.42 -18.02
C ARG A 266 17.74 22.92 -18.04
N TRP A 267 17.03 22.11 -17.27
CA TRP A 267 17.25 20.66 -17.21
C TRP A 267 16.35 19.94 -18.19
N ILE A 268 16.96 19.21 -19.13
CA ILE A 268 16.27 18.47 -20.18
C ILE A 268 16.22 16.99 -19.75
N PRO A 269 15.04 16.37 -19.65
CA PRO A 269 14.94 14.94 -19.35
C PRO A 269 15.52 14.10 -20.50
N VAL A 270 16.28 13.07 -20.16
CA VAL A 270 16.82 12.11 -21.14
C VAL A 270 15.69 11.42 -21.92
N SER A 271 14.53 11.23 -21.31
CA SER A 271 13.32 10.69 -21.95
C SER A 271 12.73 11.60 -23.03
N GLU A 272 12.99 12.90 -22.96
CA GLU A 272 12.47 13.88 -23.92
C GLU A 272 13.45 14.12 -25.07
N LYS A 273 14.73 14.27 -24.76
CA LYS A 273 15.78 14.56 -25.74
C LYS A 273 17.16 14.19 -25.21
N LEU A 274 17.95 13.50 -26.04
CA LEU A 274 19.38 13.30 -25.80
C LEU A 274 20.21 14.51 -26.28
N PRO A 275 21.34 14.82 -25.62
CA PRO A 275 22.22 15.90 -26.07
C PRO A 275 22.97 15.53 -27.36
N GLU A 276 23.65 16.52 -27.95
CA GLU A 276 24.64 16.26 -29.00
C GLU A 276 25.96 15.80 -28.39
N ARG A 277 26.95 15.43 -29.21
CA ARG A 277 28.26 14.99 -28.70
C ARG A 277 28.97 16.15 -27.98
N GLY A 278 29.30 15.99 -26.70
CA GLY A 278 29.92 17.03 -25.88
C GLY A 278 29.84 16.75 -24.37
N ASP A 279 30.37 17.66 -23.56
CA ASP A 279 30.35 17.55 -22.10
C ASP A 279 29.13 18.26 -21.51
N TYR A 280 28.43 17.58 -20.59
CA TYR A 280 27.19 18.06 -20.00
C TYR A 280 27.18 17.84 -18.49
N LEU A 281 26.45 18.70 -17.78
CA LEU A 281 26.08 18.43 -16.41
C LEU A 281 24.92 17.44 -16.41
N VAL A 282 25.06 16.31 -15.72
CA VAL A 282 24.08 15.21 -15.67
C VAL A 282 23.62 14.95 -14.25
N SER A 283 22.40 14.44 -14.08
CA SER A 283 21.85 14.05 -12.78
C SER A 283 20.94 12.82 -12.86
N ASP A 284 21.02 11.95 -11.86
CA ASP A 284 20.06 10.88 -11.61
C ASP A 284 18.91 11.29 -10.64
N GLY A 285 18.84 12.58 -10.30
CA GLY A 285 17.92 13.12 -9.30
C GLY A 285 18.43 13.03 -7.86
N ARG A 286 19.64 12.51 -7.64
CA ARG A 286 20.31 12.42 -6.32
C ARG A 286 21.72 13.02 -6.38
N ASP A 287 22.47 12.67 -7.41
CA ASP A 287 23.86 13.04 -7.64
C ASP A 287 23.99 13.88 -8.92
N PHE A 288 25.12 14.59 -9.03
CA PHE A 288 25.47 15.39 -10.21
C PHE A 288 26.89 15.06 -10.65
N ASP A 289 27.12 15.07 -11.97
CA ASP A 289 28.43 14.87 -12.55
C ASP A 289 28.56 15.63 -13.86
N VAL A 290 29.79 15.84 -14.34
CA VAL A 290 30.05 16.30 -15.70
C VAL A 290 30.49 15.11 -16.53
N GLN A 291 29.68 14.74 -17.52
CA GLN A 291 29.94 13.57 -18.35
C GLN A 291 29.90 13.90 -19.84
N LEU A 292 30.78 13.23 -20.58
CA LEU A 292 30.83 13.28 -22.03
C LEU A 292 29.71 12.42 -22.61
N PHE A 293 28.86 13.00 -23.46
CA PHE A 293 27.99 12.25 -24.36
C PHE A 293 28.73 12.00 -25.67
N ASN A 294 28.88 10.73 -26.09
CA ASN A 294 29.68 10.37 -27.26
C ASN A 294 28.90 10.44 -28.60
N GLY A 295 27.60 10.73 -28.54
CA GLY A 295 26.66 10.71 -29.67
C GLY A 295 25.66 9.55 -29.63
N GLU A 296 25.94 8.51 -28.84
CA GLU A 296 25.05 7.37 -28.60
C GLU A 296 24.66 7.29 -27.12
N GLN A 297 25.61 7.57 -26.23
CA GLN A 297 25.52 7.20 -24.81
C GLN A 297 26.42 8.13 -23.95
N PHE A 298 26.12 8.28 -22.66
CA PHE A 298 26.98 8.98 -21.71
C PHE A 298 28.14 8.08 -21.29
N ILE A 299 29.36 8.59 -21.36
CA ILE A 299 30.53 7.84 -20.90
C ILE A 299 30.46 7.71 -19.37
N PRO A 300 30.49 6.47 -18.82
CA PRO A 300 30.30 6.24 -17.40
C PRO A 300 31.27 7.07 -16.54
N GLY A 301 30.70 7.86 -15.63
CA GLY A 301 31.41 8.63 -14.62
C GLY A 301 30.94 8.29 -13.21
N PHE A 302 30.86 9.31 -12.34
CA PHE A 302 30.37 9.17 -10.97
C PHE A 302 28.87 8.82 -10.92
N VAL A 303 28.08 9.42 -11.81
CA VAL A 303 26.69 9.02 -12.05
C VAL A 303 26.67 7.90 -13.09
N TRP A 304 26.06 6.77 -12.77
CA TRP A 304 25.95 5.66 -13.72
C TRP A 304 25.02 6.03 -14.87
N GLU A 305 25.43 5.74 -16.10
CA GLU A 305 24.71 6.13 -17.32
C GLU A 305 23.22 5.69 -17.30
N ASP A 306 22.94 4.47 -16.85
CA ASP A 306 21.58 3.91 -16.79
C ASP A 306 20.69 4.57 -15.73
N LYS A 307 21.25 5.49 -14.93
CA LYS A 307 20.57 6.26 -13.90
C LYS A 307 20.37 7.73 -14.28
N ILE A 308 21.02 8.23 -15.33
CA ILE A 308 20.91 9.64 -15.71
C ILE A 308 19.46 9.93 -16.14
N THR A 309 18.82 10.86 -15.42
CA THR A 309 17.44 11.28 -15.66
C THR A 309 17.36 12.60 -16.42
N HIS A 310 18.29 13.53 -16.15
CA HIS A 310 18.29 14.88 -16.72
C HIS A 310 19.71 15.33 -17.06
N TRP A 311 19.83 16.21 -18.05
CA TRP A 311 21.07 16.87 -18.43
C TRP A 311 20.87 18.35 -18.71
N MET A 312 21.94 19.14 -18.64
CA MET A 312 21.95 20.51 -19.14
C MET A 312 23.33 20.89 -19.72
N PRO A 313 23.38 21.86 -20.67
CA PRO A 313 24.65 22.39 -21.16
C PRO A 313 25.51 22.95 -20.04
N LEU A 314 26.83 22.75 -20.12
CA LEU A 314 27.75 23.42 -19.20
C LEU A 314 27.60 24.95 -19.33
N PRO A 315 27.62 25.69 -18.22
CA PRO A 315 27.61 27.14 -18.26
C PRO A 315 28.82 27.64 -19.04
N VAL A 316 28.61 28.60 -19.95
CA VAL A 316 29.68 29.19 -20.75
C VAL A 316 30.66 29.89 -19.79
N GLY A 317 31.93 29.49 -19.82
CA GLY A 317 32.98 30.17 -19.06
C GLY A 317 33.15 31.64 -19.50
N PRO A 318 33.75 32.50 -18.66
CA PRO A 318 33.99 33.88 -19.06
C PRO A 318 34.86 33.93 -20.33
N GLN A 319 34.44 34.72 -21.32
CA GLN A 319 35.24 34.98 -22.51
C GLN A 319 36.45 35.82 -22.11
N GLU A 320 37.67 35.35 -22.44
CA GLU A 320 38.85 36.19 -22.38
C GLU A 320 38.63 37.43 -23.25
N VAL A 321 38.60 38.60 -22.63
CA VAL A 321 38.64 39.87 -23.34
C VAL A 321 40.04 39.97 -23.94
N LYS A 322 40.17 39.72 -25.25
CA LYS A 322 41.41 40.03 -25.98
C LYS A 322 41.62 41.53 -25.90
N GLY A 323 42.68 41.94 -25.21
CA GLY A 323 43.11 43.33 -25.14
C GLY A 323 43.46 43.86 -26.54
N GLU A 324 42.94 45.05 -26.84
CA GLU A 324 43.56 45.97 -27.80
C GLU A 324 44.76 46.67 -27.18
#